data_AF-A0A1J5PBQ7-F1
#
_entry.id   AF-A0A1J5PBQ7-F1
#
_cell.length_a   1.000
_cell.length_b   1.000
_cell.length_c   1.000
_cell.angle_alpha   90.00
_cell.angle_beta   90.00
_cell.angle_gamma   90.00
#
_symmetry.space_group_name_H-M   'P 1'
#
loop_
_entity.id
_entity.type
_entity.pdbx_description
1 polymer ?
#
loop_
_entity_poly.entity_id
_entity_poly.type
_entity_poly.pdbx_seq_one_letter_code
_entity_poly.pdbx_strand_id
1 'polypeptide(L)'
;MEPLLVACLCAQWCGVCREWRAGFDALAAHSPRARFLWLDVEDAADLLGDYEPDNFPVLAVQRGADLVYCGALPQQPGVWLRLIEELDGLGSDEAAQRAARLAQTCPHLPDLRGLAGR
;
A
#
# COMPACT_ATOMS: atom_id res chain seq x y z
N MET A 1 -1.78 -4.96 -18.66
CA MET A 1 -1.02 -4.65 -17.44
C MET A 1 -2.01 -4.06 -16.46
N GLU A 2 -2.23 -4.73 -15.34
CA GLU A 2 -3.18 -4.27 -14.32
C GLU A 2 -2.59 -3.07 -13.57
N PRO A 3 -3.39 -2.02 -13.29
CA PRO A 3 -2.90 -0.85 -12.58
C PRO A 3 -2.51 -1.21 -11.14
N LEU A 4 -1.47 -0.56 -10.61
CA LEU A 4 -1.16 -0.65 -9.18
C LEU A 4 -2.28 -0.05 -8.34
N LEU A 5 -2.53 -0.66 -7.18
CA LEU A 5 -3.31 -0.07 -6.10
C LEU A 5 -2.37 0.19 -4.92
N VAL A 6 -2.30 1.44 -4.49
CA VAL A 6 -1.42 1.94 -3.44
C VAL A 6 -2.30 2.47 -2.31
N ALA A 7 -2.24 1.85 -1.13
CA ALA A 7 -3.01 2.25 0.05
C ALA A 7 -2.10 2.76 1.17
N CYS A 8 -2.38 3.94 1.76
CA CYS A 8 -1.94 4.23 3.12
C CYS A 8 -2.94 3.60 4.09
N LEU A 9 -2.46 2.72 4.96
CA LEU A 9 -3.14 2.32 6.17
C LEU A 9 -2.71 3.28 7.28
N CYS A 10 -3.66 4.09 7.69
CA CYS A 10 -3.46 5.26 8.50
C CYS A 10 -4.47 5.20 9.67
N ALA A 11 -4.24 5.97 10.73
CA ALA A 11 -5.17 6.08 11.86
C ALA A 11 -5.51 7.55 12.12
N GLN A 12 -6.78 7.87 12.41
CA GLN A 12 -7.21 9.26 12.66
C GLN A 12 -6.41 9.97 13.76
N TRP A 13 -6.10 9.26 14.84
CA TRP A 13 -5.35 9.79 15.97
C TRP A 13 -3.85 10.00 15.68
N CYS A 14 -3.31 9.42 14.61
CA CYS A 14 -1.88 9.49 14.31
C CYS A 14 -1.47 10.85 13.68
N GLY A 15 -0.57 11.57 14.37
CA GLY A 15 -0.01 12.83 13.86
C GLY A 15 0.82 12.66 12.59
N VAL A 16 1.65 11.61 12.53
CA VAL A 16 2.51 11.30 11.38
C VAL A 16 1.67 11.03 10.12
N CYS A 17 0.54 10.33 10.25
CA CYS A 17 -0.40 10.14 9.15
C CYS A 17 -0.87 11.49 8.57
N ARG A 18 -1.19 12.48 9.39
CA ARG A 18 -1.62 13.80 8.88
C ARG A 18 -0.51 14.50 8.11
N GLU A 19 0.73 14.39 8.56
CA GLU A 19 1.90 14.96 7.88
C GLU A 19 2.21 14.25 6.55
N TRP A 20 1.91 12.95 6.47
CA TRP A 20 2.05 12.17 5.24
C TRP A 20 1.05 12.54 4.14
N ARG A 21 -0.12 13.05 4.50
CA ARG A 21 -1.25 13.20 3.57
C ARG A 21 -0.89 14.00 2.32
N ALA A 22 -0.28 15.17 2.50
CA ALA A 22 0.12 16.02 1.38
C ALA A 22 1.15 15.37 0.46
N GLY A 23 2.11 14.62 1.02
CA GLY A 23 3.11 13.91 0.23
C GLY A 23 2.53 12.71 -0.52
N PHE A 24 1.56 12.02 0.07
CA PHE A 24 0.85 10.92 -0.56
C PHE A 24 -0.05 11.40 -1.72
N ASP A 25 -0.78 12.51 -1.53
CA ASP A 25 -1.58 13.12 -2.58
C ASP A 25 -0.69 13.60 -3.75
N ALA A 26 0.49 14.14 -3.44
CA ALA A 26 1.49 14.49 -4.46
C ALA A 26 2.00 13.25 -5.22
N LEU A 27 2.27 12.15 -4.51
CA LEU A 27 2.70 10.89 -5.13
C LEU A 27 1.65 10.36 -6.10
N ALA A 28 0.36 10.42 -5.73
CA ALA A 28 -0.74 10.06 -6.61
C ALA A 28 -0.74 10.85 -7.93
N ALA A 29 -0.45 12.15 -7.87
CA ALA A 29 -0.36 13.00 -9.05
C ALA A 29 0.81 12.62 -9.98
N HIS A 30 1.90 12.05 -9.46
CA HIS A 30 3.05 11.60 -10.26
C HIS A 30 2.86 10.20 -10.86
N SER A 31 1.88 9.43 -10.38
CA SER A 31 1.63 8.06 -10.81
C SER A 31 0.18 7.86 -11.30
N PRO A 32 -0.24 8.54 -12.38
CA PRO A 32 -1.65 8.58 -12.83
C PRO A 32 -2.19 7.23 -13.32
N ARG A 33 -1.32 6.24 -13.55
CA ARG A 33 -1.71 4.87 -13.91
C ARG A 33 -2.05 4.01 -12.70
N ALA A 34 -1.64 4.43 -11.50
CA ALA A 34 -1.90 3.75 -10.25
C ALA A 34 -3.08 4.40 -9.52
N ARG A 35 -3.77 3.61 -8.71
CA ARG A 35 -4.88 4.06 -7.86
C ARG A 35 -4.36 4.25 -6.45
N PHE A 36 -4.63 5.42 -5.86
CA PHE A 36 -4.18 5.75 -4.51
C PHE A 36 -5.39 5.78 -3.57
N LEU A 37 -5.25 5.14 -2.41
CA LEU A 37 -6.27 5.05 -1.38
C LEU A 37 -5.69 5.48 -0.05
N TRP A 38 -6.42 6.32 0.66
CA TRP A 38 -6.12 6.70 2.03
C TRP A 38 -7.15 6.02 2.93
N LEU A 39 -6.72 5.01 3.68
CA LEU A 39 -7.60 4.17 4.48
C LEU A 39 -7.34 4.43 5.96
N ASP A 40 -8.41 4.76 6.68
CA ASP A 40 -8.40 4.67 8.14
C ASP A 40 -8.60 3.20 8.52
N VAL A 41 -7.76 2.68 9.40
CA VAL A 41 -7.83 1.27 9.81
C VAL A 41 -9.11 0.94 10.57
N GLU A 42 -9.70 1.91 11.25
CA GLU A 42 -11.01 1.76 11.91
C GLU A 42 -12.16 1.58 10.91
N ASP A 43 -12.11 2.30 9.78
CA ASP A 43 -13.13 2.23 8.72
C ASP A 43 -12.94 1.02 7.79
N ALA A 44 -11.73 0.48 7.71
CA ALA A 44 -11.34 -0.58 6.78
C ALA A 44 -11.14 -1.95 7.45
N ALA A 45 -11.69 -2.17 8.64
CA ALA A 45 -11.48 -3.40 9.43
C ALA A 45 -11.74 -4.70 8.65
N ASP A 46 -12.81 -4.75 7.84
CA ASP A 46 -13.15 -5.91 6.99
C ASP A 46 -12.05 -6.27 5.98
N LEU A 47 -11.23 -5.30 5.55
CA LEU A 47 -10.17 -5.48 4.57
C LEU A 47 -8.81 -5.81 5.21
N LEU A 48 -8.61 -5.33 6.44
CA LEU A 48 -7.41 -5.63 7.21
C LEU A 48 -7.48 -7.06 7.78
N GLY A 49 -8.68 -7.57 8.07
CA GLY A 49 -8.84 -8.89 8.68
C GLY A 49 -8.07 -8.96 10.00
N ASP A 50 -7.15 -9.92 10.11
CA ASP A 50 -6.28 -10.09 11.28
C ASP A 50 -4.99 -9.24 11.21
N TYR A 51 -4.83 -8.40 10.19
CA TYR A 51 -3.65 -7.54 10.07
C TYR A 51 -3.72 -6.36 11.03
N GLU A 52 -2.79 -6.34 12.00
CA GLU A 52 -2.61 -5.21 12.92
C GLU A 52 -1.23 -4.56 12.69
N PRO A 53 -1.19 -3.32 12.17
CA PRO A 53 0.04 -2.56 12.07
C PRO A 53 0.64 -2.23 13.44
N ASP A 54 1.92 -2.56 13.65
CA ASP A 54 2.66 -2.15 14.86
C ASP A 54 2.87 -0.63 14.96
N ASN A 55 2.89 0.05 13.81
CA ASN A 55 3.05 1.50 13.71
C ASN A 55 2.31 2.04 12.49
N PHE A 56 1.97 3.33 12.55
CA PHE A 56 1.32 4.04 11.45
C PHE A 56 2.19 5.20 10.99
N PRO A 57 2.19 5.55 9.70
CA PRO A 57 1.44 4.92 8.59
C PRO A 57 2.13 3.68 7.99
N VAL A 58 1.33 2.76 7.45
CA VAL A 58 1.80 1.62 6.64
C VAL A 58 1.41 1.84 5.18
N LEU A 59 2.34 1.61 4.27
CA LEU A 59 2.05 1.57 2.85
C LEU A 59 1.80 0.12 2.42
N ALA A 60 0.67 -0.14 1.78
CA ALA A 60 0.33 -1.42 1.19
C ALA A 60 0.14 -1.24 -0.32
N VAL A 61 0.82 -2.07 -1.13
CA VAL A 61 0.80 -1.96 -2.59
C VAL A 61 0.47 -3.30 -3.22
N GLN A 62 -0.50 -3.25 -4.13
CA GLN A 62 -1.04 -4.41 -4.80
C GLN A 62 -0.97 -4.23 -6.32
N ARG A 63 -0.63 -5.32 -7.02
CA ARG A 63 -0.67 -5.42 -8.48
C ARG A 63 -1.57 -6.59 -8.87
N GLY A 64 -2.72 -6.29 -9.48
CA GLY A 64 -3.72 -7.34 -9.76
C GLY A 64 -4.13 -8.05 -8.47
N ALA A 65 -3.91 -9.36 -8.39
CA ALA A 65 -4.20 -10.17 -7.21
C ALA A 65 -3.06 -10.20 -6.16
N ASP A 66 -1.88 -9.68 -6.48
CA ASP A 66 -0.66 -9.86 -5.70
C ASP A 66 -0.34 -8.65 -4.82
N LEU A 67 -0.34 -8.83 -3.49
CA LEU A 67 0.17 -7.83 -2.56
C LEU A 67 1.71 -7.86 -2.57
N VAL A 68 2.32 -6.88 -3.22
CA VAL A 68 3.75 -6.86 -3.52
C VAL A 68 4.58 -6.07 -2.51
N TYR A 69 3.92 -5.26 -1.67
CA TYR A 69 4.55 -4.51 -0.58
C TYR A 69 3.55 -4.27 0.55
N CYS A 70 3.99 -4.42 1.79
CA CYS A 70 3.25 -4.01 2.99
C CYS A 70 4.28 -3.67 4.07
N GLY A 71 4.34 -2.40 4.47
CA GLY A 71 5.27 -1.97 5.51
C GLY A 71 5.29 -0.47 5.75
N ALA A 72 5.81 -0.07 6.90
CA ALA A 72 6.04 1.33 7.21
C ALA A 72 7.26 1.87 6.47
N LEU A 73 7.20 3.15 6.10
CA LEU A 73 8.31 3.87 5.47
C LEU A 73 8.64 5.14 6.25
N PRO A 74 9.82 5.74 6.08
CA PRO A 74 10.10 7.07 6.61
C PRO A 74 9.34 8.14 5.82
N GLN A 75 9.16 9.34 6.40
CA GLN A 75 8.55 10.49 5.72
C GLN A 75 9.49 11.15 4.71
N GLN A 76 9.80 10.41 3.65
CA GLN A 76 10.70 10.83 2.58
C GLN A 76 10.04 10.56 1.23
N PRO A 77 9.38 11.56 0.61
CA PRO A 77 8.64 11.38 -0.65
C PRO A 77 9.46 10.74 -1.77
N GLY A 78 10.77 11.02 -1.85
CA GLY A 78 11.65 10.40 -2.84
C GLY A 78 11.82 8.88 -2.68
N VAL A 79 11.75 8.37 -1.45
CA VAL A 79 11.77 6.92 -1.18
C VAL A 79 10.46 6.29 -1.65
N TRP A 80 9.33 6.94 -1.40
CA TRP A 80 8.02 6.44 -1.81
C TRP A 80 7.89 6.40 -3.33
N LEU A 81 8.28 7.48 -4.02
CA LEU A 81 8.22 7.56 -5.48
C LEU A 81 9.03 6.44 -6.12
N ARG A 82 10.29 6.27 -5.69
CA ARG A 82 11.15 5.20 -6.20
C ARG A 82 10.56 3.81 -5.98
N LEU A 83 9.96 3.58 -4.81
CA LEU A 83 9.29 2.30 -4.52
C LEU A 83 8.10 2.08 -5.46
N ILE A 84 7.25 3.08 -5.67
CA ILE A 84 6.09 2.97 -6.56
C ILE A 84 6.54 2.73 -8.01
N GLU A 85 7.56 3.43 -8.49
CA GLU A 85 8.13 3.21 -9.83
C GLU A 85 8.70 1.80 -10.00
N GLU A 86 9.42 1.28 -9.00
CA GLU A 86 9.92 -0.10 -8.99
C GLU A 86 8.77 -1.11 -9.07
N LEU A 87 7.73 -0.93 -8.26
CA LEU A 87 6.57 -1.83 -8.22
C LEU A 87 5.71 -1.73 -9.48
N ASP A 88 5.65 -0.57 -10.14
CA ASP A 88 4.86 -0.37 -11.36
C ASP A 88 5.48 -1.11 -12.54
N GLY A 89 6.80 -1.24 -12.53
CA GLY A 89 7.59 -1.97 -13.51
C GLY A 89 7.51 -3.51 -13.41
N LEU A 90 6.98 -4.07 -12.32
CA LEU A 90 6.99 -5.52 -12.10
C LEU A 90 6.21 -6.29 -13.18
N GLY A 91 6.79 -7.37 -13.70
CA GLY A 91 6.06 -8.37 -14.46
C GLY A 91 5.07 -9.14 -13.57
N SER A 92 4.14 -9.88 -14.19
CA SER A 92 3.18 -10.72 -13.44
C SER A 92 3.89 -11.79 -12.59
N ASP A 93 4.89 -12.46 -13.16
CA ASP A 93 5.63 -13.51 -12.46
C ASP A 93 6.46 -12.95 -11.30
N GLU A 94 7.01 -11.74 -11.45
CA GLU A 94 7.79 -11.08 -10.40
C GLU A 94 6.90 -10.60 -9.25
N ALA A 95 5.71 -10.09 -9.58
CA ALA A 95 4.70 -9.69 -8.60
C ALA A 95 4.26 -10.89 -7.75
N ALA A 96 3.91 -12.01 -8.39
CA ALA A 96 3.52 -13.25 -7.70
C ALA A 96 4.64 -13.78 -6.79
N GLN A 97 5.89 -13.79 -7.27
CA GLN A 97 7.05 -14.21 -6.45
C GLN A 97 7.28 -13.31 -5.24
N ARG A 98 7.13 -11.99 -5.42
CA ARG A 98 7.30 -11.02 -4.33
C ARG A 98 6.18 -11.15 -3.30
N ALA A 99 4.93 -11.29 -3.73
CA ALA A 99 3.79 -11.53 -2.85
C ALA A 99 3.96 -12.84 -2.06
N ALA A 100 4.40 -13.92 -2.71
CA ALA A 100 4.70 -15.18 -2.03
C ALA A 100 5.78 -15.04 -0.95
N ARG A 101 6.82 -14.22 -1.19
CA ARG A 101 7.85 -13.92 -0.18
C ARG A 101 7.30 -13.09 0.98
N LEU A 102 6.47 -12.08 0.69
CA LEU A 102 5.84 -11.24 1.71
C LEU A 102 4.96 -12.07 2.65
N ALA A 103 4.14 -12.97 2.08
CA ALA A 103 3.27 -13.86 2.84
C ALA A 103 4.04 -14.86 3.73
N GLN A 104 5.28 -15.21 3.39
CA GLN A 104 6.14 -16.04 4.24
C GLN A 104 6.64 -15.28 5.47
N THR A 105 6.79 -13.95 5.37
CA THR A 105 7.32 -13.10 6.45
C THR A 105 6.25 -12.49 7.34
N CYS A 106 5.02 -12.34 6.83
CA CYS A 106 3.89 -11.77 7.56
C CYS A 106 2.64 -12.64 7.32
N PRO A 107 2.15 -13.40 8.31
CA PRO A 107 1.08 -14.38 8.12
C PRO A 107 -0.31 -13.78 7.95
N HIS A 108 -0.53 -12.52 8.39
CA HIS A 108 -1.82 -11.85 8.35
C HIS A 108 -1.71 -10.58 7.49
N LEU A 109 -1.50 -10.72 6.19
CA LEU A 109 -1.44 -9.56 5.31
C LEU A 109 -2.85 -9.04 4.99
N PRO A 110 -3.01 -7.71 4.82
CA PRO A 110 -4.28 -7.14 4.41
C PRO A 110 -4.61 -7.51 2.95
N ASP A 111 -5.89 -7.56 2.61
CA ASP A 111 -6.36 -7.84 1.25
C ASP A 111 -6.99 -6.61 0.61
N LEU A 112 -6.28 -5.98 -0.34
CA LEU A 112 -6.79 -4.78 -1.03
C LEU A 112 -7.64 -5.12 -2.27
N ARG A 113 -7.86 -6.41 -2.61
CA ARG A 113 -8.69 -6.81 -3.78
C ARG A 113 -10.11 -6.30 -3.67
N GLY A 114 -10.66 -6.25 -2.45
CA GLY A 114 -11.99 -5.72 -2.18
C GLY A 114 -12.17 -4.24 -2.52
N LEU A 115 -11.07 -3.50 -2.69
CA LEU A 115 -11.04 -2.09 -3.07
C LEU A 115 -10.83 -1.86 -4.58
N ALA A 116 -10.36 -2.88 -5.31
CA ALA A 116 -10.13 -2.77 -6.75
C ALA A 116 -11.42 -2.59 -7.56
N GLY A 117 -12.59 -2.98 -7.02
CA GLY A 117 -13.89 -2.90 -7.69
C GLY A 117 -14.81 -1.76 -7.24
N ARG A 118 -14.41 -0.93 -6.27
CA ARG A 118 -15.14 0.26 -5.82
C ARG A 118 -14.58 1.52 -6.47
#